data_AF-A0A1B3JGD6-F1
#
_entry.id   AF-A0A1B3JGD6-F1
#
_cell.length_a   1.000
_cell.length_b   1.000
_cell.length_c   1.000
_cell.angle_alpha   90.00
_cell.angle_beta   90.00
_cell.angle_gamma   90.00
#
_symmetry.space_group_name_H-M   'P 1'
#
loop_
_entity.id
_entity.type
_entity.pdbx_description
1 polymer ?
#
loop_
_entity_poly.entity_id
_entity_poly.type
_entity_poly.pdbx_seq_one_letter_code
_entity_poly.pdbx_strand_id
1 'polypeptide(L)'
;MSRVLTQARTKYKTSIYIEFFIGLVLGSIVMLLLDIQSAVDFFLGFFSAFIPFSIFVYVVFYRNQHLSKKLSAFYRAEALKFTCTIVLIIISFKWLAVEHFITFFAGFFIALILNNLVPFLLYKA
;
A
#
# COMPACT_ATOMS: atom_id res chain seq x y z
N MET A 1 -3.92 -1.95 27.76
CA MET A 1 -4.23 -1.41 26.41
C MET A 1 -5.70 -1.67 26.09
N SER A 2 -6.43 -0.72 25.50
CA SER A 2 -7.85 -0.94 25.19
C SER A 2 -7.99 -2.04 24.13
N ARG A 3 -8.94 -2.97 24.33
CA ARG A 3 -9.20 -4.10 23.41
C ARG A 3 -9.41 -3.65 21.95
N VAL A 4 -9.93 -2.44 21.75
CA VAL A 4 -10.22 -1.84 20.45
C VAL A 4 -8.96 -1.54 19.64
N LEU A 5 -7.89 -1.02 20.27
CA LEU A 5 -6.62 -0.71 19.60
C LEU A 5 -5.89 -1.99 19.17
N THR A 6 -5.93 -3.03 20.02
CA THR A 6 -5.32 -4.33 19.71
C THR A 6 -6.04 -5.02 18.56
N GLN A 7 -7.37 -4.93 18.51
CA GLN A 7 -8.18 -5.50 17.44
C GLN A 7 -7.94 -4.80 16.09
N ALA A 8 -7.86 -3.46 16.08
CA ALA A 8 -7.52 -2.70 14.87
C ALA A 8 -6.14 -3.10 14.33
N ARG A 9 -5.13 -3.23 15.21
CA ARG A 9 -3.77 -3.62 14.84
C ARG A 9 -3.72 -4.98 14.14
N THR A 10 -4.42 -5.97 14.69
CA THR A 10 -4.47 -7.32 14.10
C THR A 10 -5.17 -7.30 12.75
N LYS A 11 -6.27 -6.53 12.60
CA LYS A 11 -6.98 -6.36 11.33
C LYS A 11 -6.11 -5.69 10.25
N TYR A 12 -5.39 -4.62 10.59
CA TYR A 12 -4.46 -3.99 9.65
C TYR A 12 -3.28 -4.90 9.26
N LYS A 13 -2.76 -5.70 10.20
CA LYS A 13 -1.74 -6.71 9.88
C LYS A 13 -2.28 -7.72 8.87
N THR A 14 -3.49 -8.24 9.09
CA THR A 14 -4.16 -9.15 8.15
C THR A 14 -4.43 -8.49 6.79
N SER A 15 -4.80 -7.21 6.77
CA SER A 15 -4.96 -6.42 5.53
C SER A 15 -3.70 -6.47 4.68
N ILE A 16 -2.54 -6.13 5.26
CA ILE A 16 -1.27 -6.08 4.55
C ILE A 16 -0.93 -7.44 3.91
N TYR A 17 -1.19 -8.56 4.60
CA TYR A 17 -0.97 -9.89 4.02
C TYR A 17 -1.93 -10.22 2.88
N ILE A 18 -3.22 -9.86 3.01
CA ILE A 18 -4.22 -10.05 1.96
C ILE A 18 -3.85 -9.21 0.73
N GLU A 19 -3.47 -7.96 0.94
CA GLU A 19 -3.08 -7.05 -0.14
C GLU A 19 -1.84 -7.55 -0.87
N PHE A 20 -0.84 -8.02 -0.12
CA PHE A 20 0.34 -8.64 -0.70
C PHE A 20 0.00 -9.89 -1.53
N PHE A 21 -0.87 -10.75 -1.01
CA PHE A 21 -1.32 -11.95 -1.72
C PHE A 21 -2.08 -11.61 -3.02
N ILE A 22 -3.01 -10.66 -2.97
CA ILE A 22 -3.75 -10.19 -4.15
C ILE A 22 -2.78 -9.56 -5.17
N GLY A 23 -1.83 -8.75 -4.71
CA GLY A 23 -0.80 -8.16 -5.57
C GLY A 23 0.03 -9.22 -6.31
N LEU A 24 0.43 -10.29 -5.62
CA LEU A 24 1.14 -11.43 -6.24
C LEU A 24 0.29 -12.17 -7.28
N VAL A 25 -0.98 -12.45 -6.98
CA VAL A 25 -1.88 -13.14 -7.90
C VAL A 25 -2.11 -12.29 -9.16
N LEU A 26 -2.40 -10.99 -8.99
CA LEU A 26 -2.63 -10.08 -10.11
C LEU A 26 -1.38 -9.86 -10.96
N GLY A 27 -0.21 -9.69 -10.33
CA GLY A 27 1.05 -9.56 -11.07
C GLY A 27 1.41 -10.83 -11.84
N SER A 28 1.10 -12.01 -11.30
CA SER A 28 1.27 -13.29 -12.00
C SER A 28 0.34 -13.41 -13.21
N ILE A 29 -0.90 -12.93 -13.10
CA ILE A 29 -1.84 -12.89 -14.23
C ILE A 29 -1.35 -11.93 -15.31
N VAL A 30 -0.86 -10.75 -14.92
CA VAL A 30 -0.29 -9.77 -15.86
C VAL A 30 0.92 -10.36 -16.61
N MET A 31 1.78 -11.10 -15.90
CA MET A 31 2.92 -11.80 -16.51
C MET A 31 2.48 -12.85 -17.54
N LEU A 32 1.38 -13.56 -17.28
CA LEU A 32 0.87 -14.60 -18.17
C LEU A 32 0.18 -14.04 -19.42
N LEU A 33 -0.52 -12.91 -19.30
CA LEU A 33 -1.33 -12.34 -20.38
C LEU A 33 -0.60 -11.35 -21.28
N LEU A 34 0.42 -10.64 -20.76
CA LEU A 34 1.10 -9.56 -21.47
C LEU A 34 2.56 -9.94 -21.73
N ASP A 35 3.46 -9.52 -20.83
CA ASP A 35 4.89 -9.74 -20.93
C ASP A 35 5.53 -9.63 -19.54
N ILE A 36 6.74 -10.17 -19.40
CA ILE A 36 7.52 -10.09 -18.17
C ILE A 36 7.80 -8.64 -17.77
N GLN A 37 8.13 -7.79 -18.74
CA GLN A 37 8.41 -6.37 -18.50
C GLN A 37 7.18 -5.63 -17.97
N SER A 38 6.01 -5.91 -18.55
CA SER A 38 4.72 -5.39 -18.05
C SER A 38 4.43 -5.84 -16.62
N ALA A 39 4.77 -7.08 -16.25
CA ALA A 39 4.61 -7.55 -14.88
C ALA A 39 5.57 -6.85 -13.90
N VAL A 40 6.82 -6.59 -14.30
CA VAL A 40 7.77 -5.82 -13.50
C VAL A 40 7.22 -4.41 -13.26
N ASP A 41 6.76 -3.73 -14.31
CA ASP A 41 6.17 -2.39 -14.21
C ASP A 41 4.92 -2.38 -13.33
N PHE A 42 4.08 -3.40 -13.43
CA PHE A 42 2.93 -3.60 -12.53
C PHE A 42 3.37 -3.65 -11.06
N PHE A 43 4.36 -4.48 -10.74
CA PHE A 43 4.86 -4.62 -9.38
C PHE A 43 5.49 -3.33 -8.88
N LEU A 44 6.25 -2.62 -9.71
CA LEU A 44 6.80 -1.31 -9.35
C LEU A 44 5.70 -0.32 -8.98
N GLY A 45 4.64 -0.27 -9.78
CA GLY A 45 3.45 0.53 -9.51
C GLY A 45 2.77 0.12 -8.20
N PHE A 46 2.52 -1.18 -8.03
CA PHE A 46 1.91 -1.75 -6.83
C PHE A 46 2.70 -1.41 -5.55
N PHE A 47 4.02 -1.63 -5.56
CA PHE A 47 4.89 -1.36 -4.42
C PHE A 47 4.99 0.13 -4.09
N SER A 48 4.88 1.01 -5.08
CA SER A 48 4.90 2.46 -4.85
C SER A 48 3.71 2.96 -4.00
N ALA A 49 2.59 2.24 -3.97
CA ALA A 49 1.47 2.54 -3.07
C ALA A 49 1.45 1.64 -1.81
N PHE A 50 1.87 0.37 -1.94
CA PHE A 50 1.86 -0.60 -0.85
C PHE A 50 2.90 -0.32 0.24
N ILE A 51 4.13 0.06 -0.12
CA ILE A 51 5.19 0.36 0.85
C ILE A 51 4.82 1.57 1.72
N PRO A 52 4.39 2.72 1.17
CA PRO A 52 3.96 3.87 1.97
C PRO A 52 2.77 3.56 2.89
N PHE A 53 1.82 2.73 2.44
CA PHE A 53 0.72 2.29 3.28
C PHE A 53 1.20 1.41 4.44
N SER A 54 2.09 0.47 4.19
CA SER A 54 2.69 -0.37 5.25
C SER A 54 3.45 0.47 6.29
N ILE A 55 4.22 1.48 5.83
CA ILE A 55 4.90 2.45 6.69
C ILE A 55 3.89 3.25 7.52
N PHE A 56 2.81 3.75 6.89
CA PHE A 56 1.75 4.47 7.56
C PHE A 56 1.12 3.64 8.70
N VAL A 57 0.71 2.40 8.40
CA VAL A 57 0.13 1.49 9.40
C VAL A 57 1.09 1.26 10.55
N TYR A 58 2.38 1.03 10.26
CA TYR A 58 3.39 0.84 11.29
C TYR A 58 3.60 2.09 12.17
N VAL A 59 3.72 3.27 11.56
CA VAL A 59 3.94 4.52 12.30
C VAL A 59 2.74 4.87 13.19
N VAL A 60 1.52 4.76 12.65
CA VAL A 60 0.28 5.14 13.34
C VAL A 60 -0.10 4.14 14.44
N PHE A 61 -0.04 2.83 14.16
CA PHE A 61 -0.55 1.81 15.08
C PHE A 61 0.53 1.12 15.94
N TYR A 62 1.77 0.99 15.44
CA TYR A 62 2.84 0.30 16.16
C TYR A 62 3.76 1.25 16.93
N ARG A 63 4.19 2.36 16.34
CA ARG A 63 5.21 3.23 16.96
C ARG A 63 4.64 4.19 17.99
N ASN A 64 3.49 4.83 17.73
CA ASN A 64 2.96 5.85 18.63
C ASN A 64 1.43 5.79 18.76
N GLN A 65 0.92 4.91 19.63
CA GLN A 65 -0.53 4.79 19.90
C GLN A 65 -1.18 6.09 20.41
N HIS A 66 -0.38 7.01 20.97
CA HIS A 66 -0.84 8.33 21.39
C HIS A 66 -1.13 9.30 20.22
N LEU A 67 -0.58 9.03 19.02
CA LEU A 67 -0.86 9.82 17.81
C LEU A 67 -2.28 9.57 17.29
N SER A 68 -2.84 8.37 17.48
CA SER A 68 -4.22 8.06 17.08
C SER A 68 -5.27 8.93 17.79
N LYS A 69 -4.94 9.52 18.96
CA LYS A 69 -5.84 10.42 19.70
C LYS A 69 -5.79 11.88 19.24
N LYS A 70 -4.81 12.28 18.42
CA LYS A 70 -4.67 13.67 17.93
C LYS A 70 -4.83 13.71 16.41
N LEU A 71 -5.86 14.41 15.93
CA LEU A 71 -6.16 14.57 14.50
C LEU A 71 -4.97 15.10 13.70
N SER A 72 -4.18 16.01 14.29
CA SER A 72 -2.98 16.58 13.65
C SER A 72 -1.87 15.56 13.38
N ALA A 73 -1.76 14.53 14.21
CA ALA A 73 -0.78 13.47 14.03
C ALA A 73 -1.18 12.50 12.92
N PHE A 74 -2.49 12.27 12.76
CA PHE A 74 -3.04 11.48 11.66
C PHE A 74 -2.76 12.16 10.31
N TYR A 75 -3.03 13.46 10.20
CA TYR A 75 -2.70 14.26 9.01
C TYR A 75 -1.19 14.25 8.68
N ARG A 76 -0.32 14.32 9.70
CA ARG A 76 1.14 14.19 9.48
C ARG A 76 1.55 12.82 8.94
N ALA A 77 0.89 11.76 9.40
CA ALA A 77 1.15 10.41 8.91
C ALA A 77 0.65 10.23 7.47
N GLU A 78 -0.50 10.81 7.11
CA GLU A 78 -0.97 10.83 5.72
C GLU A 78 -0.04 11.64 4.81
N ALA A 79 0.42 12.81 5.25
CA ALA A 79 1.41 13.60 4.51
C ALA A 79 2.71 12.83 4.28
N LEU A 80 3.16 12.06 5.28
CA LEU A 80 4.32 11.16 5.14
C LEU A 80 4.06 10.06 4.10
N LYS A 81 2.88 9.43 4.13
CA LYS A 81 2.47 8.42 3.14
C LYS A 81 2.54 9.00 1.73
N PHE A 82 1.93 10.16 1.49
CA PHE A 82 1.95 10.82 0.18
C PHE A 82 3.37 11.17 -0.27
N THR A 83 4.20 11.73 0.62
CA THR A 83 5.58 12.08 0.30
C THR A 83 6.39 10.85 -0.08
N CYS A 84 6.26 9.74 0.66
CA CYS A 84 6.91 8.47 0.34
C CYS A 84 6.43 7.91 -1.01
N THR A 85 5.14 7.99 -1.31
CA THR A 85 4.58 7.56 -2.62
C THR A 85 5.19 8.34 -3.77
N ILE A 86 5.24 9.68 -3.68
CA ILE A 86 5.81 10.54 -4.74
C ILE A 86 7.28 10.17 -4.98
N VAL A 87 8.06 10.02 -3.91
CA VAL A 87 9.48 9.64 -4.01
C VAL A 87 9.65 8.28 -4.68
N LEU A 88 8.84 7.29 -4.32
CA LEU A 88 8.90 5.95 -4.92
C LEU A 88 8.54 5.99 -6.42
N ILE A 89 7.50 6.73 -6.80
CA ILE A 89 7.12 6.90 -8.21
C ILE A 89 8.28 7.52 -9.00
N ILE A 90 8.89 8.60 -8.49
CA ILE A 90 10.04 9.25 -9.14
C ILE A 90 11.20 8.26 -9.30
N ILE A 91 11.51 7.48 -8.26
CA ILE A 91 12.58 6.46 -8.31
C ILE A 91 12.26 5.40 -9.38
N SER A 92 11.02 4.91 -9.44
CA SER A 92 10.61 3.93 -10.45
C SER A 92 10.82 4.45 -11.87
N PHE A 93 10.33 5.64 -12.19
CA PHE A 93 10.48 6.20 -13.53
C PHE A 93 11.92 6.60 -13.87
N LYS A 94 12.69 7.09 -12.90
CA LYS A 94 14.04 7.63 -13.16
C LYS A 94 15.14 6.57 -13.15
N TRP A 95 15.06 5.58 -12.27
CA TRP A 95 16.11 4.58 -12.09
C TRP A 95 15.73 3.17 -12.54
N LEU A 96 14.44 2.83 -12.55
CA LEU A 96 13.99 1.48 -12.88
C LEU A 96 13.41 1.39 -14.31
N ALA A 97 13.50 2.48 -15.08
CA ALA A 97 13.20 2.55 -16.50
C ALA A 97 11.85 1.90 -16.87
N VAL A 98 10.77 2.34 -16.20
CA VAL A 98 9.41 1.86 -16.47
C VAL A 98 9.06 2.04 -17.95
N GLU A 99 8.78 0.95 -18.66
CA GLU A 99 8.50 0.96 -20.11
C GLU A 99 6.99 1.02 -20.36
N HIS A 100 6.21 0.27 -19.59
CA HIS A 100 4.75 0.17 -19.71
C HIS A 100 4.05 1.01 -18.64
N PHE A 101 3.97 2.32 -18.89
CA PHE A 101 3.37 3.28 -17.96
C PHE A 101 1.92 2.93 -17.56
N ILE A 102 1.11 2.40 -18.50
CA ILE A 102 -0.29 2.02 -18.22
C ILE A 102 -0.33 0.91 -17.17
N THR A 103 0.53 -0.10 -17.34
CA THR A 103 0.60 -1.26 -16.45
C THR A 103 1.13 -0.87 -15.08
N PHE A 104 2.09 0.05 -15.01
CA PHE A 104 2.55 0.67 -13.77
C PHE A 104 1.40 1.36 -13.03
N PHE A 105 0.66 2.25 -13.70
CA PHE A 105 -0.45 2.96 -13.05
C PHE A 105 -1.61 2.02 -12.68
N ALA A 106 -1.85 0.96 -13.45
CA ALA A 106 -2.84 -0.06 -13.09
C ALA A 106 -2.48 -0.73 -11.75
N GLY A 107 -1.23 -1.18 -11.60
CA GLY A 107 -0.74 -1.74 -10.33
C GLY A 107 -0.82 -0.76 -9.16
N PHE A 108 -0.47 0.50 -9.41
CA PHE A 108 -0.59 1.59 -8.43
C PHE A 108 -2.02 1.80 -7.95
N PHE A 109 -2.98 1.95 -8.88
CA PHE A 109 -4.38 2.20 -8.54
C PHE A 109 -5.02 1.00 -7.84
N ILE A 110 -4.70 -0.23 -8.26
CA ILE A 110 -5.15 -1.45 -7.58
C ILE A 110 -4.68 -1.44 -6.14
N ALA A 111 -3.39 -1.22 -5.89
CA ALA A 111 -2.86 -1.13 -4.52
C ALA A 111 -3.54 0.00 -3.73
N LEU A 112 -3.80 1.15 -4.35
CA LEU A 112 -4.47 2.28 -3.69
C LEU A 112 -5.92 1.97 -3.30
N ILE A 113 -6.66 1.26 -4.15
CA ILE A 113 -8.02 0.79 -3.85
C ILE A 113 -7.97 -0.21 -2.69
N LEU A 114 -7.06 -1.20 -2.77
CA LEU A 114 -6.87 -2.22 -1.74
C LEU A 114 -6.56 -1.61 -0.37
N ASN A 115 -5.66 -0.63 -0.33
CA ASN A 115 -5.23 0.07 0.90
C ASN A 115 -6.41 0.73 1.65
N ASN A 116 -7.50 1.07 0.95
CA ASN A 116 -8.69 1.66 1.54
C ASN A 116 -9.79 0.61 1.78
N LEU A 117 -9.95 -0.33 0.85
CA LEU A 117 -11.07 -1.26 0.81
C LEU A 117 -10.89 -2.45 1.77
N VAL A 118 -9.66 -2.99 1.89
CA VAL A 118 -9.40 -4.16 2.75
C VAL A 118 -9.57 -3.82 4.24
N PRO A 119 -9.05 -2.69 4.77
CA PRO A 119 -9.32 -2.29 6.15
C PRO A 119 -10.81 -2.02 6.42
N PHE A 120 -11.54 -1.47 5.43
CA PHE A 120 -12.96 -1.20 5.54
C PHE A 120 -13.80 -2.49 5.62
N LEU A 121 -13.52 -3.47 4.74
CA LEU A 121 -14.18 -4.76 4.78
C LEU A 121 -13.89 -5.50 6.09
N LEU A 122 -12.64 -5.48 6.54
CA LEU A 122 -12.24 -6.10 7.80
C LEU A 122 -12.87 -5.40 9.01
N TYR A 123 -13.23 -4.11 8.95
CA TYR A 123 -13.93 -3.45 10.05
C TYR A 123 -15.37 -3.94 10.23
N LYS A 124 -16.06 -4.26 9.12
CA LYS A 124 -17.46 -4.70 9.12
C LYS A 124 -17.66 -6.21 9.42
N ALA A 125 -16.60 -7.01 9.26
CA ALA A 125 -16.55 -8.43 9.62
C ALA A 125 -16.14 -8.67 11.09
#